data_AF-B9F402-F1
#
_entry.id   AF-B9F402-F1
#
_cell.length_a   1.000
_cell.length_b   1.000
_cell.length_c   1.000
_cell.angle_alpha   90.00
_cell.angle_beta   90.00
_cell.angle_gamma   90.00
#
_symmetry.space_group_name_H-M   'P 1'
#
loop_
_entity.id
_entity.type
_entity.pdbx_description
1 polymer ?
#
loop_
_entity_poly.entity_id
_entity_poly.type
_entity_poly.pdbx_seq_one_letter_code
_entity_poly.pdbx_strand_id
1 'polypeptide(L)'
;MGWGWGFVQPDALNHVGNAGLERDLVVLGGDRDSQAISSDFVRAAHEEEEEEVFDHCFSMKEMEEDHFEAHIRGVAAHLLDNFGDHSFMISNFGIRDEESPIYHILSEYGMTVLDYPGHYEGCWPILAFMLAALLIYLGQYSDEQKTLDMLYKQSPVELLEMFSPLNPMPSQLRYLRYVSMRNVVPEWPPADRALTLDSVILRMVPDFHGQGGFRPIFRIYGPDPLMPTDQTPKVLFWTPKRSNVVRFYSQADELVKINLQCHVQGDVVLECINLYEDLDREDMVFRIMFNTGFIRSNILMLNRDQIDILWNTQDQFPKDFRAEASVLYQVAN
;
A
#
# COMPACT_ATOMS: atom_id res chain seq x y z
N MET A 1 -4.44 -6.40 16.28
CA MET A 1 -4.69 -5.60 15.06
C MET A 1 -3.38 -4.90 14.71
N GLY A 2 -2.42 -5.67 14.19
CA GLY A 2 -1.10 -5.18 13.80
C GLY A 2 -1.13 -4.88 12.31
N TRP A 3 -1.11 -3.61 11.95
CA TRP A 3 -0.98 -3.18 10.57
C TRP A 3 0.52 -3.12 10.26
N GLY A 4 1.08 -4.26 9.84
CA GLY A 4 2.43 -4.33 9.28
C GLY A 4 2.41 -3.83 7.84
N TRP A 5 3.42 -3.07 7.46
CA TRP A 5 3.87 -2.78 6.10
C TRP A 5 5.31 -2.29 6.21
N GLY A 6 6.26 -3.23 6.22
CA GLY A 6 7.44 -3.06 5.38
C GLY A 6 7.00 -3.33 3.93
N PHE A 7 7.74 -2.81 2.95
CA PHE A 7 7.49 -2.91 1.50
C PHE A 7 6.62 -1.79 0.89
N VAL A 8 7.25 -0.63 0.65
CA VAL A 8 8.04 -0.44 -0.57
C VAL A 8 9.44 0.02 -0.14
N GLN A 9 10.31 -0.91 0.29
CA GLN A 9 11.73 -0.65 0.14
C GLN A 9 12.06 -0.95 -1.32
N PRO A 10 12.63 0.01 -2.07
CA PRO A 10 13.25 -0.27 -3.36
C PRO A 10 14.35 -1.32 -3.33
N ASP A 11 14.77 -1.77 -2.15
CA ASP A 11 15.73 -2.84 -1.99
C ASP A 11 15.23 -4.19 -2.54
N ALA A 12 13.92 -4.43 -2.57
CA ALA A 12 13.36 -5.60 -3.27
C ALA A 12 13.59 -5.51 -4.80
N LEU A 13 13.55 -4.30 -5.37
CA LEU A 13 13.90 -4.04 -6.78
C LEU A 13 15.43 -4.01 -6.99
N ASN A 14 16.22 -3.70 -5.96
CA ASN A 14 17.69 -3.84 -5.99
C ASN A 14 18.13 -5.31 -6.01
N HIS A 15 17.37 -6.22 -5.40
CA HIS A 15 17.62 -7.67 -5.54
C HIS A 15 17.34 -8.17 -6.96
N VAL A 16 16.34 -7.62 -7.64
CA VAL A 16 16.10 -7.84 -9.07
C VAL A 16 17.26 -7.24 -9.90
N GLY A 17 17.75 -6.05 -9.54
CA GLY A 17 18.81 -5.36 -10.30
C GLY A 17 20.24 -5.90 -10.11
N ASN A 18 20.56 -6.54 -8.98
CA ASN A 18 21.92 -7.04 -8.68
C ASN A 18 22.15 -8.52 -9.04
N ALA A 19 21.12 -9.24 -9.48
CA ALA A 19 21.24 -10.68 -9.71
C ALA A 19 21.89 -11.05 -11.04
N GLY A 20 22.03 -10.13 -12.01
CA GLY A 20 22.67 -10.44 -13.30
C GLY A 20 22.02 -11.64 -14.01
N LEU A 21 20.68 -11.74 -13.93
CA LEU A 21 19.90 -12.85 -14.43
C LEU A 21 19.07 -12.38 -15.63
N GLU A 22 19.46 -12.87 -16.81
CA GLU A 22 18.67 -12.72 -18.03
C GLU A 22 17.38 -13.54 -17.86
N ARG A 23 16.21 -12.87 -17.83
CA ARG A 23 14.83 -13.42 -17.90
C ARG A 23 14.21 -13.94 -16.59
N ASP A 24 13.75 -13.00 -15.77
CA ASP A 24 12.93 -13.30 -14.58
C ASP A 24 11.42 -13.28 -14.92
N LEU A 25 10.71 -14.30 -14.45
CA LEU A 25 9.25 -14.37 -14.42
C LEU A 25 8.73 -13.98 -13.04
N VAL A 26 7.93 -12.93 -12.96
CA VAL A 26 7.29 -12.51 -11.71
C VAL A 26 5.87 -13.06 -11.66
N VAL A 27 5.66 -14.12 -10.87
CA VAL A 27 4.33 -14.67 -10.61
C VAL A 27 3.84 -14.10 -9.29
N LEU A 28 2.73 -13.36 -9.31
CA LEU A 28 2.16 -12.85 -8.07
C LEU A 28 1.00 -13.76 -7.66
N GLY A 29 1.17 -14.49 -6.56
CA GLY A 29 0.21 -15.48 -6.08
C GLY A 29 -0.63 -14.96 -4.92
N GLY A 30 -1.96 -15.06 -5.02
CA GLY A 30 -2.88 -14.88 -3.90
C GLY A 30 -3.26 -16.21 -3.23
N ASP A 31 -3.53 -16.20 -1.92
CA ASP A 31 -3.88 -17.39 -1.10
C ASP A 31 -5.36 -17.82 -1.26
N ARG A 32 -5.73 -18.93 -0.62
CA ARG A 32 -6.98 -19.70 -0.71
C ARG A 32 -8.28 -18.90 -0.66
N ASP A 33 -8.31 -17.73 -0.03
CA ASP A 33 -9.52 -16.92 0.13
C ASP A 33 -9.72 -15.86 -0.98
N SER A 34 -8.81 -15.74 -1.94
CA SER A 34 -8.81 -14.73 -3.00
C SER A 34 -9.78 -15.08 -4.13
N GLN A 35 -10.82 -14.30 -4.43
CA GLN A 35 -11.66 -14.62 -5.60
C GLN A 35 -10.88 -14.47 -6.91
N ALA A 36 -11.05 -15.43 -7.83
CA ALA A 36 -10.32 -15.48 -9.08
C ALA A 36 -10.62 -14.24 -9.94
N ILE A 37 -9.57 -13.49 -10.24
CA ILE A 37 -9.57 -12.38 -11.19
C ILE A 37 -8.78 -12.87 -12.42
N SER A 38 -9.25 -12.46 -13.61
CA SER A 38 -8.98 -13.03 -14.94
C SER A 38 -7.57 -13.61 -15.16
N SER A 39 -7.47 -14.73 -15.88
CA SER A 39 -6.21 -15.36 -16.31
C SER A 39 -5.48 -14.60 -17.42
N ASP A 40 -5.70 -13.30 -17.55
CA ASP A 40 -5.21 -12.53 -18.70
C ASP A 40 -3.76 -12.08 -18.48
N PHE A 41 -2.91 -12.55 -19.39
CA PHE A 41 -1.48 -12.34 -19.45
C PHE A 41 -1.09 -10.86 -19.60
N VAL A 42 -0.26 -10.33 -18.68
CA VAL A 42 0.37 -9.03 -18.84
C VAL A 42 1.80 -9.25 -19.36
N ARG A 43 1.99 -9.13 -20.68
CA ARG A 43 3.33 -9.21 -21.28
C ARG A 43 4.10 -7.92 -21.06
N ALA A 44 5.25 -8.03 -20.42
CA ALA A 44 6.12 -6.92 -20.11
C ALA A 44 7.40 -7.04 -20.97
N ALA A 45 7.41 -6.41 -22.16
CA ALA A 45 8.58 -6.46 -23.06
C ALA A 45 9.47 -5.20 -22.97
N HIS A 46 10.78 -5.37 -22.82
CA HIS A 46 11.79 -4.36 -23.19
C HIS A 46 12.82 -4.97 -24.15
N GLU A 47 13.53 -4.13 -24.92
CA GLU A 47 14.22 -4.42 -26.20
C GLU A 47 15.18 -5.63 -26.33
N GLU A 48 15.39 -6.48 -25.33
CA GLU A 48 16.03 -7.80 -25.48
C GLU A 48 15.66 -8.80 -24.33
N GLU A 49 14.75 -8.41 -23.43
CA GLU A 49 14.32 -9.17 -22.25
C GLU A 49 12.77 -9.23 -22.21
N GLU A 50 12.22 -10.44 -22.32
CA GLU A 50 10.80 -10.69 -22.10
C GLU A 50 10.60 -11.04 -20.62
N GLU A 51 10.01 -10.12 -19.85
CA GLU A 51 9.45 -10.45 -18.54
C GLU A 51 7.96 -10.73 -18.74
N GLU A 52 7.50 -11.85 -18.23
CA GLU A 52 6.08 -12.20 -18.27
C GLU A 52 5.52 -12.11 -16.86
N VAL A 53 4.36 -11.47 -16.72
CA VAL A 53 3.73 -11.29 -15.43
C VAL A 53 2.42 -12.05 -15.42
N PHE A 54 2.40 -13.12 -14.62
CA PHE A 54 1.23 -13.98 -14.47
C PHE A 54 0.39 -13.51 -13.30
N ASP A 55 -0.82 -13.07 -13.62
CA ASP A 55 -1.89 -12.94 -12.64
C ASP A 55 -2.55 -14.32 -12.47
N HIS A 56 -2.17 -15.01 -11.40
CA HIS A 56 -2.91 -16.16 -10.93
C HIS A 56 -3.46 -15.83 -9.54
N CYS A 57 -4.53 -15.04 -9.53
CA CYS A 57 -5.39 -14.90 -8.37
C CYS A 57 -6.12 -16.23 -8.10
N PHE A 58 -5.61 -17.04 -7.17
CA PHE A 58 -6.16 -18.36 -6.85
C PHE A 58 -7.30 -18.27 -5.82
N SER A 59 -8.52 -18.59 -6.25
CA SER A 59 -9.65 -18.87 -5.34
C SER A 59 -9.66 -20.33 -4.96
N MET A 60 -9.30 -20.63 -3.71
CA MET A 60 -9.21 -22.01 -3.18
C MET A 60 -10.12 -22.22 -1.96
N LYS A 61 -11.19 -21.43 -1.83
CA LYS A 61 -12.03 -21.30 -0.62
C LYS A 61 -12.72 -22.61 -0.17
N GLU A 62 -12.58 -23.69 -0.93
CA GLU A 62 -13.26 -24.98 -0.68
C GLU A 62 -12.38 -26.22 -1.00
N MET A 63 -11.06 -26.07 -1.19
CA MET A 63 -10.20 -27.21 -1.55
C MET A 63 -9.59 -27.93 -0.33
N GLU A 64 -9.72 -29.25 -0.31
CA GLU A 64 -8.99 -30.13 0.62
C GLU A 64 -7.47 -30.01 0.40
N GLU A 65 -6.69 -30.29 1.45
CA GLU A 65 -5.23 -30.07 1.48
C GLU A 65 -4.47 -30.84 0.38
N ASP A 66 -4.81 -32.11 0.14
CA ASP A 66 -4.21 -32.92 -0.94
C ASP A 66 -4.52 -32.35 -2.33
N HIS A 67 -5.73 -31.81 -2.52
CA HIS A 67 -6.12 -31.17 -3.78
C HIS A 67 -5.38 -29.83 -3.97
N PHE A 68 -5.14 -29.09 -2.89
CA PHE A 68 -4.38 -27.84 -2.90
C PHE A 68 -2.93 -28.08 -3.33
N GLU A 69 -2.25 -29.05 -2.71
CA GLU A 69 -0.87 -29.38 -3.08
C GLU A 69 -0.79 -29.84 -4.55
N ALA A 70 -1.66 -30.75 -4.97
CA ALA A 70 -1.71 -31.22 -6.36
C ALA A 70 -1.94 -30.09 -7.37
N HIS A 71 -2.74 -29.09 -7.01
CA HIS A 71 -2.99 -27.92 -7.86
C HIS A 71 -1.77 -27.01 -7.97
N ILE A 72 -1.14 -26.63 -6.85
CA ILE A 72 0.07 -25.79 -6.86
C ILE A 72 1.21 -26.47 -7.63
N ARG A 73 1.38 -27.79 -7.44
CA ARG A 73 2.31 -28.61 -8.24
C ARG A 73 1.98 -28.60 -9.73
N GLY A 74 0.69 -28.63 -10.07
CA GLY A 74 0.22 -28.52 -11.46
C GLY A 74 0.53 -27.17 -12.09
N VAL A 75 0.36 -26.07 -11.35
CA VAL A 75 0.74 -24.72 -11.81
C VAL A 75 2.25 -24.64 -12.02
N ALA A 76 3.05 -25.09 -11.05
CA ALA A 76 4.50 -25.08 -11.16
C ALA A 76 5.00 -25.88 -12.37
N ALA A 77 4.43 -27.08 -12.58
CA ALA A 77 4.72 -27.91 -13.75
C ALA A 77 4.33 -27.22 -15.06
N HIS A 78 3.13 -26.60 -15.12
CA HIS A 78 2.69 -25.87 -16.30
C HIS A 78 3.61 -24.67 -16.62
N LEU A 79 4.04 -23.94 -15.60
CA LEU A 79 4.98 -22.84 -15.75
C LEU A 79 6.34 -23.31 -16.27
N LEU A 80 6.89 -24.40 -15.74
CA LEU A 80 8.14 -24.97 -16.22
C LEU A 80 8.03 -25.61 -17.62
N ASP A 81 6.90 -26.24 -17.95
CA ASP A 81 6.70 -26.86 -19.25
C ASP A 81 6.63 -25.81 -20.37
N ASN A 82 6.07 -24.63 -20.09
CA ASN A 82 5.95 -23.54 -21.06
C ASN A 82 7.13 -22.57 -21.04
N PHE A 83 7.78 -22.39 -19.89
CA PHE A 83 8.80 -21.35 -19.66
C PHE A 83 10.08 -21.88 -18.99
N GLY A 84 10.42 -23.16 -19.15
CA GLY A 84 11.49 -23.84 -18.40
C GLY A 84 12.91 -23.26 -18.50
N ASP A 85 13.15 -22.34 -19.44
CA ASP A 85 14.41 -21.58 -19.54
C ASP A 85 14.43 -20.33 -18.64
N HIS A 86 13.35 -20.03 -17.90
CA HIS A 86 13.20 -18.83 -17.08
C HIS A 86 13.44 -19.11 -15.59
N SER A 87 13.88 -18.06 -14.91
CA SER A 87 13.97 -17.97 -13.45
C SER A 87 12.61 -17.49 -12.91
N PHE A 88 12.09 -18.13 -11.86
CA PHE A 88 10.77 -17.80 -11.31
C PHE A 88 10.91 -17.12 -9.95
N MET A 89 10.36 -15.92 -9.82
CA MET A 89 10.20 -15.24 -8.53
C MET A 89 8.71 -15.09 -8.21
N ILE A 90 8.30 -15.62 -7.05
CA ILE A 90 6.90 -15.77 -6.67
C ILE A 90 6.64 -14.93 -5.43
N SER A 91 5.79 -13.92 -5.55
CA SER A 91 5.35 -13.16 -4.38
C SER A 91 4.13 -13.85 -3.78
N ASN A 92 4.29 -14.37 -2.56
CA ASN A 92 3.25 -15.09 -1.84
C ASN A 92 2.65 -14.21 -0.74
N PHE A 93 1.37 -13.87 -0.88
CA PHE A 93 0.60 -13.11 0.11
C PHE A 93 -0.15 -14.08 1.01
N GLY A 94 0.58 -14.73 1.92
CA GLY A 94 0.06 -15.82 2.76
C GLY A 94 -0.86 -15.35 3.88
N ILE A 95 -1.75 -16.25 4.32
CA ILE A 95 -2.62 -16.05 5.48
C ILE A 95 -1.91 -16.54 6.76
N ARG A 96 -1.59 -15.61 7.67
CA ARG A 96 -1.14 -15.79 9.09
C ARG A 96 0.38 -15.88 9.32
N ASP A 97 0.73 -15.93 10.60
CA ASP A 97 2.09 -16.07 11.17
C ASP A 97 2.69 -17.50 10.98
N GLU A 98 2.06 -18.36 10.19
CA GLU A 98 2.52 -19.73 9.90
C GLU A 98 3.21 -19.75 8.52
N GLU A 99 4.26 -20.57 8.36
CA GLU A 99 4.93 -20.74 7.07
C GLU A 99 3.95 -21.27 6.01
N SER A 100 3.89 -20.62 4.85
CA SER A 100 2.95 -21.00 3.79
C SER A 100 3.37 -22.32 3.14
N PRO A 101 2.44 -23.28 2.95
CA PRO A 101 2.72 -24.49 2.17
C PRO A 101 3.17 -24.21 0.73
N ILE A 102 2.79 -23.04 0.18
CA ILE A 102 3.19 -22.59 -1.17
C ILE A 102 4.71 -22.44 -1.26
N TYR A 103 5.35 -21.86 -0.24
CA TYR A 103 6.81 -21.73 -0.18
C TYR A 103 7.49 -23.08 -0.34
N HIS A 104 7.07 -24.07 0.47
CA HIS A 104 7.64 -25.41 0.48
C HIS A 104 7.46 -26.10 -0.88
N ILE A 105 6.25 -26.06 -1.44
CA ILE A 105 5.94 -26.73 -2.72
C ILE A 105 6.73 -26.11 -3.88
N LEU A 106 6.71 -24.78 -4.03
CA LEU A 106 7.30 -24.13 -5.21
C LEU A 106 8.83 -24.10 -5.15
N SER A 107 9.41 -24.08 -3.95
CA SER A 107 10.86 -24.25 -3.76
C SER A 107 11.36 -25.60 -4.28
N GLU A 108 10.56 -26.67 -4.24
CA GLU A 108 10.92 -27.98 -4.83
C GLU A 108 11.11 -27.91 -6.36
N TYR A 109 10.47 -26.93 -7.02
CA TYR A 109 10.57 -26.69 -8.46
C TYR A 109 11.70 -25.70 -8.80
N GLY A 110 12.52 -25.30 -7.83
CA GLY A 110 13.60 -24.32 -8.02
C GLY A 110 13.10 -22.88 -8.18
N MET A 111 11.85 -22.60 -7.80
CA MET A 111 11.27 -21.26 -7.86
C MET A 111 11.61 -20.48 -6.58
N THR A 112 11.95 -19.21 -6.71
CA THR A 112 12.24 -18.33 -5.56
C THR A 112 10.93 -17.77 -5.03
N VAL A 113 10.57 -18.08 -3.78
CA VAL A 113 9.34 -17.55 -3.16
C VAL A 113 9.67 -16.45 -2.16
N LEU A 114 9.09 -15.28 -2.37
CA LEU A 114 9.07 -14.15 -1.44
C LEU A 114 7.78 -14.21 -0.64
N ASP A 115 7.86 -14.71 0.60
CA ASP A 115 6.74 -14.71 1.53
C ASP A 115 6.55 -13.31 2.13
N TYR A 116 5.34 -12.77 1.97
CA TYR A 116 4.92 -11.54 2.62
C TYR A 116 4.12 -11.91 3.88
N PRO A 117 4.72 -11.81 5.08
CA PRO A 117 4.03 -12.16 6.33
C PRO A 117 2.95 -11.13 6.66
N GLY A 118 1.69 -11.57 6.80
CA GLY A 118 0.61 -10.72 7.31
C GLY A 118 -0.71 -10.92 6.59
N HIS A 119 -1.80 -10.50 7.24
CA HIS A 119 -3.23 -10.69 6.90
C HIS A 119 -3.70 -10.06 5.56
N TYR A 120 -2.95 -10.24 4.47
CA TYR A 120 -3.21 -9.67 3.15
C TYR A 120 -4.04 -10.64 2.30
N GLU A 121 -5.20 -11.03 2.84
CA GLU A 121 -6.17 -11.85 2.11
C GLU A 121 -6.44 -11.26 0.73
N GLY A 122 -6.01 -11.95 -0.33
CA GLY A 122 -6.45 -11.74 -1.72
C GLY A 122 -6.54 -10.29 -2.21
N CYS A 123 -5.73 -9.39 -1.67
CA CYS A 123 -5.94 -7.97 -1.87
C CYS A 123 -5.47 -7.56 -3.26
N TRP A 124 -6.37 -7.69 -4.24
CA TRP A 124 -6.22 -7.14 -5.58
C TRP A 124 -5.63 -5.72 -5.60
N PRO A 125 -6.02 -4.78 -4.70
CA PRO A 125 -5.39 -3.47 -4.65
C PRO A 125 -3.87 -3.50 -4.53
N ILE A 126 -3.31 -4.38 -3.69
CA ILE A 126 -1.87 -4.49 -3.47
C ILE A 126 -1.19 -5.12 -4.68
N LEU A 127 -1.81 -6.17 -5.24
CA LEU A 127 -1.37 -6.81 -6.48
C LEU A 127 -1.26 -5.82 -7.63
N ALA A 128 -2.35 -5.11 -7.90
CA ALA A 128 -2.42 -4.10 -8.95
C ALA A 128 -1.37 -2.99 -8.75
N PHE A 129 -1.09 -2.61 -7.51
CA PHE A 129 -0.04 -1.64 -7.22
C PHE A 129 1.37 -2.18 -7.52
N MET A 130 1.69 -3.39 -7.08
CA MET A 130 3.02 -3.99 -7.34
C MET A 130 3.24 -4.22 -8.82
N LEU A 131 2.22 -4.71 -9.54
CA LEU A 131 2.21 -4.83 -10.99
C LEU A 131 2.47 -3.48 -11.67
N ALA A 132 1.73 -2.45 -11.28
CA ALA A 132 1.92 -1.11 -11.82
C ALA A 132 3.35 -0.60 -11.55
N ALA A 133 3.84 -0.78 -10.32
CA ALA A 133 5.18 -0.36 -9.92
C ALA A 133 6.26 -1.05 -10.74
N LEU A 134 6.13 -2.37 -10.96
CA LEU A 134 7.05 -3.16 -11.78
C LEU A 134 7.03 -2.68 -13.24
N LEU A 135 5.86 -2.57 -13.87
CA LEU A 135 5.72 -2.11 -15.25
C LEU A 135 6.31 -0.71 -15.47
N ILE A 136 6.17 0.18 -14.49
CA ILE A 136 6.76 1.52 -14.50
C ILE A 136 8.27 1.46 -14.26
N TYR A 137 8.73 0.60 -13.34
CA TYR A 137 10.14 0.39 -13.01
C TYR A 137 10.94 -0.15 -14.21
N LEU A 138 10.34 -1.05 -14.98
CA LEU A 138 10.92 -1.60 -16.22
C LEU A 138 10.85 -0.61 -17.40
N GLY A 139 10.16 0.52 -17.24
CA GLY A 139 10.06 1.56 -18.27
C GLY A 139 9.03 1.29 -19.37
N GLN A 140 8.23 0.24 -19.24
CA GLN A 140 7.22 -0.15 -20.24
C GLN A 140 6.01 0.78 -20.24
N TYR A 141 5.70 1.32 -19.08
CA TYR A 141 4.66 2.32 -18.89
C TYR A 141 5.24 3.56 -18.20
N SER A 142 4.74 4.73 -18.59
CA SER A 142 5.19 6.03 -18.06
C SER A 142 4.09 6.86 -17.41
N ASP A 143 2.83 6.46 -17.55
CA ASP A 143 1.67 7.13 -16.96
C ASP A 143 1.17 6.29 -15.77
N GLU A 144 1.43 6.75 -14.54
CA GLU A 144 1.15 5.97 -13.34
C GLU A 144 -0.35 5.76 -13.13
N GLN A 145 -1.14 6.79 -13.44
CA GLN A 145 -2.60 6.77 -13.30
C GLN A 145 -3.19 5.75 -14.26
N LYS A 146 -2.84 5.86 -15.54
CA LYS A 146 -3.37 4.98 -16.58
C LYS A 146 -2.99 3.52 -16.36
N THR A 147 -1.76 3.25 -15.91
CA THR A 147 -1.30 1.89 -15.61
C THR A 147 -2.07 1.29 -14.44
N LEU A 148 -2.22 2.03 -13.34
CA LEU A 148 -2.96 1.54 -12.18
C LEU A 148 -4.46 1.36 -12.50
N ASP A 149 -5.07 2.29 -13.24
CA ASP A 149 -6.45 2.17 -13.73
C ASP A 149 -6.66 0.92 -14.58
N MET A 150 -5.71 0.60 -15.46
CA MET A 150 -5.79 -0.59 -16.33
C MET A 150 -5.83 -1.88 -15.51
N LEU A 151 -5.05 -1.94 -14.42
CA LEU A 151 -4.99 -3.11 -13.55
C LEU A 151 -6.21 -3.17 -12.64
N TYR A 152 -6.63 -2.06 -12.03
CA TYR A 152 -7.85 -2.04 -11.21
C TYR A 152 -9.10 -2.49 -11.97
N LYS A 153 -9.18 -2.23 -13.28
CA LYS A 153 -10.29 -2.67 -14.14
C LYS A 153 -10.38 -4.19 -14.36
N GLN A 154 -9.36 -4.96 -14.02
CA GLN A 154 -9.43 -6.42 -14.11
C GLN A 154 -10.29 -7.00 -12.98
N SER A 155 -10.47 -6.29 -11.86
CA SER A 155 -11.32 -6.70 -10.75
C SER A 155 -12.69 -6.01 -10.78
N PRO A 156 -13.79 -6.74 -10.50
CA PRO A 156 -15.06 -6.12 -10.10
C PRO A 156 -14.88 -5.16 -8.91
N VAL A 157 -15.60 -4.04 -8.93
CA VAL A 157 -15.51 -3.00 -7.90
C VAL A 157 -15.97 -3.53 -6.54
N GLU A 158 -16.98 -4.41 -6.53
CA GLU A 158 -17.54 -5.02 -5.32
C GLU A 158 -16.49 -5.84 -4.55
N LEU A 159 -15.52 -6.44 -5.26
CA LEU A 159 -14.41 -7.14 -4.63
C LEU A 159 -13.38 -6.18 -4.05
N LEU A 160 -13.11 -5.05 -4.71
CA LEU A 160 -12.21 -4.03 -4.19
C LEU A 160 -12.69 -3.48 -2.85
N GLU A 161 -14.01 -3.23 -2.72
CA GLU A 161 -14.65 -2.76 -1.50
C GLU A 161 -14.60 -3.79 -0.36
N MET A 162 -14.59 -5.09 -0.70
CA MET A 162 -14.46 -6.18 0.26
C MET A 162 -13.04 -6.27 0.83
N PHE A 163 -12.01 -6.06 0.01
CA PHE A 163 -10.62 -6.20 0.41
C PHE A 163 -10.06 -5.01 1.20
N SER A 164 -10.55 -3.80 0.93
CA SER A 164 -10.13 -2.61 1.65
C SER A 164 -11.30 -1.66 1.88
N PRO A 165 -11.59 -1.26 3.13
CA PRO A 165 -12.68 -0.33 3.41
C PRO A 165 -12.45 1.04 2.76
N LEU A 166 -11.19 1.47 2.65
CA LEU A 166 -10.79 2.68 1.93
C LEU A 166 -10.34 2.33 0.51
N ASN A 167 -10.58 3.23 -0.43
CA ASN A 167 -9.91 3.20 -1.73
C ASN A 167 -8.44 3.60 -1.56
N PRO A 168 -7.47 2.68 -1.73
CA PRO A 168 -6.05 2.96 -1.49
C PRO A 168 -5.35 3.57 -2.71
N MET A 169 -6.07 3.72 -3.83
CA MET A 169 -5.51 4.17 -5.10
C MET A 169 -4.80 5.54 -5.00
N PRO A 170 -5.30 6.56 -4.27
CA PRO A 170 -4.59 7.83 -4.13
C PRO A 170 -3.19 7.68 -3.48
N SER A 171 -3.07 6.85 -2.45
CA SER A 171 -1.76 6.53 -1.87
C SER A 171 -0.89 5.68 -2.77
N GLN A 172 -1.44 4.69 -3.45
CA GLN A 172 -0.70 3.90 -4.43
C GLN A 172 -0.13 4.76 -5.55
N LEU A 173 -0.92 5.69 -6.12
CA LEU A 173 -0.45 6.64 -7.13
C LEU A 173 0.69 7.53 -6.61
N ARG A 174 0.66 7.91 -5.33
CA ARG A 174 1.76 8.66 -4.70
C ARG A 174 3.04 7.83 -4.71
N TYR A 175 2.97 6.55 -4.35
CA TYR A 175 4.13 5.65 -4.37
C TYR A 175 4.58 5.29 -5.80
N LEU A 176 3.67 5.12 -6.76
CA LEU A 176 4.06 4.93 -8.17
C LEU A 176 4.82 6.15 -8.70
N ARG A 177 4.41 7.37 -8.32
CA ARG A 177 5.17 8.58 -8.64
C ARG A 177 6.56 8.58 -7.99
N TYR A 178 6.71 8.01 -6.79
CA TYR A 178 8.04 7.81 -6.18
C TYR A 178 8.93 6.88 -7.01
N VAL A 179 8.36 5.81 -7.59
CA VAL A 179 9.05 4.89 -8.51
C VAL A 179 9.44 5.57 -9.83
N SER A 180 8.55 6.38 -10.40
CA SER A 180 8.85 7.14 -11.63
C SER A 180 9.98 8.16 -11.45
N MET A 181 10.25 8.60 -10.22
CA MET A 181 11.34 9.54 -9.94
C MET A 181 12.74 8.92 -10.02
N ARG A 182 12.88 7.59 -10.15
CA ARG A 182 14.17 6.87 -10.10
C ARG A 182 15.24 7.40 -11.05
N ASN A 183 14.85 7.85 -12.24
CA ASN A 183 15.76 8.37 -13.27
C ASN A 183 15.97 9.90 -13.18
N VAL A 184 15.29 10.56 -12.23
CA VAL A 184 15.31 12.03 -12.07
C VAL A 184 16.07 12.44 -10.82
N VAL A 185 16.06 11.63 -9.77
CA VAL A 185 16.81 11.90 -8.53
C VAL A 185 18.23 11.34 -8.59
N PRO A 186 19.23 12.00 -7.98
CA PRO A 186 20.62 11.52 -8.02
C PRO A 186 20.85 10.18 -7.33
N GLU A 187 20.06 9.91 -6.30
CA GLU A 187 20.08 8.70 -5.50
C GLU A 187 18.63 8.26 -5.30
N TRP A 188 18.33 7.02 -5.69
CA TRP A 188 17.01 6.41 -5.57
C TRP A 188 17.15 5.02 -4.95
N PRO A 189 16.37 4.70 -3.89
CA PRO A 189 15.51 5.60 -3.12
C PRO A 189 16.31 6.75 -2.49
N PRO A 190 15.69 7.92 -2.28
CA PRO A 190 16.22 8.90 -1.36
C PRO A 190 16.33 8.30 0.05
N ALA A 191 17.39 8.62 0.78
CA ALA A 191 17.50 8.25 2.18
C ALA A 191 16.33 8.79 3.00
N ASP A 192 15.80 7.95 3.89
CA ASP A 192 14.74 8.32 4.81
C ASP A 192 15.16 9.51 5.68
N ARG A 193 14.19 10.37 5.97
CA ARG A 193 14.41 11.60 6.74
C ARG A 193 13.68 11.51 8.05
N ALA A 194 14.40 11.71 9.15
CA ALA A 194 13.77 11.90 10.46
C ALA A 194 13.02 13.24 10.49
N LEU A 195 11.70 13.18 10.59
CA LEU A 195 10.81 14.33 10.60
C LEU A 195 10.03 14.37 11.92
N THR A 196 9.57 15.56 12.28
CA THR A 196 8.50 15.73 13.28
C THR A 196 7.24 16.14 12.54
N LEU A 197 6.20 15.32 12.59
CA LEU A 197 4.87 15.69 12.17
C LEU A 197 4.25 16.60 13.25
N ASP A 198 4.33 17.91 13.03
CA ASP A 198 3.89 18.94 13.98
C ASP A 198 2.36 18.93 14.13
N SER A 199 1.66 18.94 12.99
CA SER A 199 0.22 19.09 12.96
C SER A 199 -0.41 18.62 11.66
N VAL A 200 -1.71 18.33 11.69
CA VAL A 200 -2.56 18.28 10.51
C VAL A 200 -3.46 19.51 10.50
N ILE A 201 -3.55 20.17 9.34
CA ILE A 201 -4.48 21.27 9.08
C ILE A 201 -5.53 20.75 8.10
N LEU A 202 -6.79 20.78 8.50
CA LEU A 202 -7.94 20.48 7.66
C LEU A 202 -8.53 21.81 7.17
N ARG A 203 -8.68 21.96 5.86
CA ARG A 203 -9.40 23.08 5.25
C ARG A 203 -10.70 22.59 4.65
N MET A 204 -11.75 23.39 4.78
CA MET A 204 -13.10 23.07 4.29
C MET A 204 -13.61 21.76 4.88
N VAL A 205 -13.85 21.75 6.20
CA VAL A 205 -14.30 20.57 6.95
C VAL A 205 -15.46 19.85 6.24
N PRO A 206 -15.37 18.53 5.97
CA PRO A 206 -16.44 17.77 5.33
C PRO A 206 -17.67 17.63 6.23
N ASP A 207 -18.84 17.48 5.60
CA ASP A 207 -20.07 17.09 6.28
C ASP A 207 -20.12 15.57 6.42
N PHE A 208 -19.42 15.05 7.43
CA PHE A 208 -19.32 13.61 7.64
C PHE A 208 -20.68 13.04 8.10
N HIS A 209 -21.25 12.14 7.30
CA HIS A 209 -22.57 11.52 7.54
C HIS A 209 -23.73 12.52 7.82
N GLY A 210 -23.69 13.73 7.23
CA GLY A 210 -24.77 14.71 7.35
C GLY A 210 -24.90 15.35 8.74
N GLN A 211 -23.85 15.31 9.57
CA GLN A 211 -23.83 15.87 10.93
C GLN A 211 -23.41 17.36 10.98
N GLY A 212 -23.14 17.98 9.82
CA GLY A 212 -22.64 19.34 9.68
C GLY A 212 -21.16 19.51 10.08
N GLY A 213 -20.43 18.41 10.25
CA GLY A 213 -19.06 18.39 10.78
C GLY A 213 -18.69 17.04 11.40
N PHE A 214 -17.56 16.98 12.10
CA PHE A 214 -17.09 15.73 12.74
C PHE A 214 -16.07 15.98 13.87
N ARG A 215 -15.70 14.92 14.61
CA ARG A 215 -14.72 14.95 15.72
C ARG A 215 -13.45 14.18 15.32
N PRO A 216 -12.47 14.83 14.65
CA PRO A 216 -11.24 14.19 14.22
C PRO A 216 -10.36 13.77 15.40
N ILE A 217 -9.95 12.51 15.39
CA ILE A 217 -8.81 11.96 16.13
C ILE A 217 -7.84 11.30 15.15
N PHE A 218 -6.56 11.22 15.52
CA PHE A 218 -5.52 10.68 14.65
C PHE A 218 -4.84 9.47 15.24
N ARG A 219 -4.48 8.54 14.35
CA ARG A 219 -3.51 7.46 14.60
C ARG A 219 -2.39 7.56 13.58
N ILE A 220 -1.15 7.41 14.04
CA ILE A 220 0.03 7.45 13.19
C ILE A 220 0.79 6.15 13.39
N TYR A 221 1.16 5.54 12.27
CA TYR A 221 1.94 4.32 12.21
C TYR A 221 3.18 4.54 11.35
N GLY A 222 4.24 3.81 11.66
CA GLY A 222 5.48 3.78 10.90
C GLY A 222 6.58 3.07 11.68
N PRO A 223 7.77 2.88 11.08
CA PRO A 223 8.96 2.42 11.80
C PRO A 223 9.25 3.31 13.01
N ASP A 224 9.69 2.71 14.11
CA ASP A 224 10.07 3.48 15.30
C ASP A 224 11.40 4.19 15.06
N PRO A 225 11.44 5.54 15.01
CA PRO A 225 12.69 6.27 14.75
C PRO A 225 13.76 6.04 15.81
N LEU A 226 13.38 5.54 17.00
CA LEU A 226 14.31 5.22 18.08
C LEU A 226 14.93 3.83 17.93
N MET A 227 14.41 2.98 17.05
CA MET A 227 14.86 1.61 16.80
C MET A 227 15.17 1.40 15.30
N PRO A 228 16.20 2.07 14.73
CA PRO A 228 16.45 2.08 13.28
C PRO A 228 16.78 0.71 12.67
N THR A 229 17.18 -0.27 13.47
CA THR A 229 17.40 -1.66 13.03
C THR A 229 16.11 -2.48 12.91
N ASP A 230 14.99 -1.97 13.43
CA ASP A 230 13.69 -2.62 13.44
C ASP A 230 12.72 -1.77 12.60
N GLN A 231 12.51 -2.20 11.35
CA GLN A 231 11.61 -1.53 10.42
C GLN A 231 10.14 -1.94 10.58
N THR A 232 9.80 -2.75 11.60
CA THR A 232 8.40 -3.13 11.81
C THR A 232 7.55 -1.90 12.15
N PRO A 233 6.43 -1.66 11.44
CA PRO A 233 5.58 -0.53 11.76
C PRO A 233 4.92 -0.68 13.12
N LYS A 234 4.97 0.40 13.90
CA LYS A 234 4.38 0.50 15.24
C LYS A 234 3.41 1.67 15.27
N VAL A 235 2.52 1.66 16.27
CA VAL A 235 1.71 2.84 16.58
C VAL A 235 2.63 3.89 17.21
N LEU A 236 2.96 4.93 16.46
CA LEU A 236 3.85 6.01 16.91
C LEU A 236 3.07 7.07 17.71
N PHE A 237 1.80 7.28 17.35
CA PHE A 237 0.95 8.25 18.02
C PHE A 237 -0.52 7.85 17.94
N TRP A 238 -1.25 8.18 18.99
CA TRP A 238 -2.71 8.16 19.01
C TRP A 238 -3.22 9.33 19.83
N THR A 239 -4.15 10.11 19.27
CA THR A 239 -4.86 11.16 19.99
C THR A 239 -5.54 10.61 21.24
N PRO A 240 -5.23 11.15 22.44
CA PRO A 240 -5.92 10.74 23.67
C PRO A 240 -7.41 11.07 23.60
N LYS A 241 -8.26 10.08 23.84
CA LYS A 241 -9.74 10.21 23.88
C LYS A 241 -10.23 10.89 25.17
N ARG A 242 -9.72 12.09 25.46
CA ARG A 242 -10.15 12.91 26.61
C ARG A 242 -11.03 14.05 26.10
N SER A 243 -12.10 14.36 26.81
CA SER A 243 -13.12 15.33 26.38
C SER A 243 -12.59 16.75 26.12
N ASN A 244 -11.45 17.13 26.72
CA ASN A 244 -10.82 18.43 26.48
C ASN A 244 -9.91 18.46 25.23
N VAL A 245 -9.49 17.29 24.73
CA VAL A 245 -8.60 17.12 23.59
C VAL A 245 -9.41 16.92 22.30
N VAL A 246 -10.48 16.13 22.37
CA VAL A 246 -11.36 15.85 21.22
C VAL A 246 -12.41 16.95 21.08
N ARG A 247 -12.45 17.61 19.94
CA ARG A 247 -13.39 18.70 19.64
C ARG A 247 -14.19 18.39 18.39
N PHE A 248 -15.45 18.83 18.38
CA PHE A 248 -16.27 18.84 17.17
C PHE A 248 -15.92 20.07 16.35
N TYR A 249 -15.69 19.85 15.05
CA TYR A 249 -15.49 20.91 14.08
C TYR A 249 -16.60 20.84 13.04
N SER A 250 -17.22 21.97 12.79
CA SER A 250 -18.30 22.17 11.84
C SER A 250 -17.78 22.63 10.49
N GLN A 251 -18.64 22.61 9.46
CA GLN A 251 -18.29 23.19 8.16
C GLN A 251 -18.06 24.72 8.20
N ALA A 252 -18.52 25.40 9.25
CA ALA A 252 -18.22 26.81 9.47
C ALA A 252 -16.76 27.05 9.92
N ASP A 253 -16.08 25.99 10.39
CA ASP A 253 -14.66 26.02 10.72
C ASP A 253 -13.84 25.83 9.43
N GLU A 254 -13.63 26.93 8.69
CA GLU A 254 -12.93 26.90 7.39
C GLU A 254 -11.50 26.31 7.49
N LEU A 255 -10.86 26.44 8.66
CA LEU A 255 -9.51 25.95 8.93
C LEU A 255 -9.42 25.39 10.35
N VAL A 256 -9.01 24.12 10.44
CA VAL A 256 -8.83 23.41 11.71
C VAL A 256 -7.39 22.89 11.80
N LYS A 257 -6.61 23.40 12.75
CA LYS A 257 -5.25 22.91 13.06
C LYS A 257 -5.27 21.99 14.27
N ILE A 258 -4.78 20.76 14.11
CA ILE A 258 -4.69 19.74 15.17
C ILE A 258 -3.23 19.37 15.35
N ASN A 259 -2.71 19.62 16.56
CA ASN A 259 -1.30 19.36 16.89
C ASN A 259 -1.10 17.87 17.20
N LEU A 260 -0.02 17.30 16.68
CA LEU A 260 0.33 15.87 16.81
C LEU A 260 1.67 15.70 17.52
N GLN A 261 2.70 16.47 17.11
CA GLN A 261 4.06 16.40 17.66
C GLN A 261 4.62 14.97 17.70
N CYS A 262 4.54 14.27 16.57
CA CYS A 262 4.97 12.87 16.43
C CYS A 262 6.26 12.78 15.61
N HIS A 263 7.25 12.00 16.08
CA HIS A 263 8.46 11.73 15.31
C HIS A 263 8.21 10.57 14.35
N VAL A 264 8.60 10.74 13.09
CA VAL A 264 8.37 9.76 12.01
C VAL A 264 9.58 9.67 11.09
N GLN A 265 9.81 8.49 10.51
CA GLN A 265 10.88 8.21 9.56
C GLN A 265 10.45 7.04 8.66
N GLY A 266 10.90 7.05 7.40
CA GLY A 266 10.50 6.04 6.42
C GLY A 266 9.05 6.19 5.96
N ASP A 267 8.36 5.06 5.82
CA ASP A 267 6.96 4.99 5.44
C ASP A 267 6.05 5.30 6.63
N VAL A 268 5.10 6.22 6.42
CA VAL A 268 4.20 6.74 7.45
C VAL A 268 2.77 6.58 7.00
N VAL A 269 1.92 6.04 7.88
CA VAL A 269 0.47 6.00 7.72
C VAL A 269 -0.16 6.93 8.74
N LEU A 270 -0.96 7.88 8.26
CA LEU A 270 -1.76 8.77 9.08
C LEU A 270 -3.24 8.50 8.82
N GLU A 271 -3.95 8.10 9.85
CA GLU A 271 -5.40 7.87 9.82
C GLU A 271 -6.13 8.99 10.54
N CYS A 272 -7.13 9.56 9.88
CA CYS A 272 -8.08 10.49 10.46
C CYS A 272 -9.40 9.75 10.70
N ILE A 273 -9.85 9.76 11.95
CA ILE A 273 -11.00 8.99 12.42
C ILE A 273 -11.99 9.94 13.09
N ASN A 274 -13.28 9.74 12.87
CA ASN A 274 -14.34 10.44 13.57
C ASN A 274 -14.64 9.70 14.88
N LEU A 275 -14.58 10.40 16.01
CA LEU A 275 -14.96 9.87 17.32
C LEU A 275 -16.38 10.31 17.70
N TYR A 276 -17.26 9.35 17.99
CA TYR A 276 -18.62 9.66 18.42
C TYR A 276 -18.68 10.13 19.88
N GLU A 277 -19.83 10.66 20.30
CA GLU A 277 -20.02 11.27 21.61
C GLU A 277 -19.86 10.29 22.79
N ASP A 278 -20.02 9.00 22.54
CA ASP A 278 -19.75 7.95 23.53
C ASP A 278 -18.27 7.67 23.74
N LEU A 279 -17.38 8.29 22.97
CA LEU A 279 -15.92 8.12 22.99
C LEU A 279 -15.44 6.69 22.66
N ASP A 280 -16.35 5.83 22.19
CA ASP A 280 -16.07 4.43 21.91
C ASP A 280 -16.19 4.13 20.41
N ARG A 281 -17.29 4.56 19.77
CA ARG A 281 -17.48 4.35 18.34
C ARG A 281 -16.56 5.24 17.53
N GLU A 282 -16.04 4.66 16.46
CA GLU A 282 -15.07 5.28 15.57
C GLU A 282 -15.35 4.90 14.13
N ASP A 283 -15.35 5.90 13.25
CA ASP A 283 -15.45 5.68 11.81
C ASP A 283 -14.25 6.31 11.10
N MET A 284 -13.64 5.57 10.18
CA MET A 284 -12.54 6.06 9.36
C MET A 284 -13.04 7.19 8.45
N VAL A 285 -12.37 8.34 8.49
CA VAL A 285 -12.70 9.48 7.63
C VAL A 285 -11.81 9.46 6.39
N PHE A 286 -10.49 9.40 6.60
CA PHE A 286 -9.52 9.27 5.53
C PHE A 286 -8.18 8.73 6.04
N ARG A 287 -7.34 8.26 5.12
CA ARG A 287 -5.95 7.87 5.36
C ARG A 287 -5.00 8.58 4.39
N ILE A 288 -3.81 8.88 4.88
CA ILE A 288 -2.70 9.42 4.10
C ILE A 288 -1.49 8.52 4.33
N MET A 289 -0.86 8.05 3.25
CA MET A 289 0.39 7.28 3.32
C MET A 289 1.52 8.02 2.61
N PHE A 290 2.68 8.21 3.23
CA PHE A 290 3.80 8.89 2.56
C PHE A 290 5.14 8.39 3.08
N ASN A 291 6.17 8.52 2.26
CA ASN A 291 7.54 8.25 2.68
C ASN A 291 8.26 9.58 2.98
N THR A 292 8.93 9.65 4.13
CA THR A 292 9.65 10.85 4.60
C THR A 292 10.80 11.30 3.68
N GLY A 293 11.49 10.37 3.00
CA GLY A 293 12.57 10.66 2.06
C GLY A 293 12.13 11.48 0.85
N PHE A 294 10.86 11.36 0.45
CA PHE A 294 10.28 12.09 -0.67
C PHE A 294 9.70 13.47 -0.28
N ILE A 295 9.71 13.82 1.01
CA ILE A 295 9.21 15.12 1.49
C ILE A 295 10.27 16.22 1.30
N ARG A 296 9.95 17.19 0.45
CA ARG A 296 10.82 18.32 0.08
C ARG A 296 10.41 19.68 0.65
N SER A 297 9.20 19.77 1.20
CA SER A 297 8.63 20.99 1.78
C SER A 297 8.22 20.72 3.23
N ASN A 298 8.06 21.77 4.01
CA ASN A 298 7.58 21.67 5.39
C ASN A 298 6.08 21.32 5.49
N ILE A 299 5.38 21.22 4.36
CA ILE A 299 3.95 20.89 4.31
C ILE A 299 3.71 19.90 3.16
N LEU A 300 3.14 18.74 3.49
CA LEU A 300 2.53 17.82 2.53
C LEU A 300 1.05 18.20 2.39
N MET A 301 0.71 18.85 1.29
CA MET A 301 -0.66 19.29 0.98
C MET A 301 -1.34 18.29 0.05
N LEU A 302 -2.47 17.74 0.48
CA LEU A 302 -3.24 16.76 -0.28
C LEU A 302 -4.69 17.24 -0.41
N ASN A 303 -5.23 17.15 -1.62
CA ASN A 303 -6.66 17.39 -1.87
C ASN A 303 -7.48 16.10 -1.68
N ARG A 304 -8.81 16.20 -1.82
CA ARG A 304 -9.72 15.06 -1.66
C ARG A 304 -9.47 13.90 -2.64
N ASP A 305 -8.81 14.15 -3.77
CA ASP A 305 -8.47 13.14 -4.79
C ASP A 305 -7.09 12.51 -4.51
N GLN A 306 -6.38 13.00 -3.50
CA GLN A 306 -5.04 12.60 -3.10
C GLN A 306 -5.01 12.02 -1.68
N ILE A 307 -6.16 11.64 -1.11
CA ILE A 307 -6.27 10.97 0.19
C ILE A 307 -7.12 9.73 0.03
N ASP A 308 -6.83 8.69 0.80
CA ASP A 308 -7.59 7.44 0.76
C ASP A 308 -8.87 7.64 1.58
N ILE A 309 -10.03 7.50 0.95
CA ILE A 309 -11.35 7.64 1.58
C ILE A 309 -12.18 6.39 1.34
N LEU A 310 -13.29 6.25 2.06
CA LEU A 310 -14.24 5.15 1.80
C LEU A 310 -14.70 5.19 0.34
N TRP A 311 -14.86 4.02 -0.26
CA TRP A 311 -15.38 3.90 -1.63
C TRP A 311 -16.71 4.64 -1.78
N ASN A 312 -16.88 5.34 -2.90
CA ASN A 312 -18.11 6.08 -3.24
C ASN A 312 -18.53 7.17 -2.23
N THR A 313 -17.60 7.73 -1.43
CA THR A 313 -17.90 8.80 -0.45
C THR A 313 -17.28 10.17 -0.78
N GLN A 314 -16.71 10.33 -1.97
CA GLN A 314 -16.01 11.56 -2.38
C GLN A 314 -16.92 12.81 -2.40
N ASP A 315 -18.22 12.62 -2.55
CA ASP A 315 -19.25 13.66 -2.48
C ASP A 315 -19.44 14.24 -1.08
N GLN A 316 -19.05 13.51 -0.02
CA GLN A 316 -19.03 14.01 1.36
C GLN A 316 -17.91 15.05 1.59
N PHE A 317 -16.92 15.10 0.69
CA PHE A 317 -15.80 16.05 0.76
C PHE A 317 -16.01 17.26 -0.17
N PRO A 318 -15.92 18.49 0.36
CA PRO A 318 -15.90 19.70 -0.45
C PRO A 318 -14.82 19.62 -1.55
N LYS A 319 -15.10 20.17 -2.75
CA LYS A 319 -14.16 20.13 -3.89
C LYS A 319 -12.81 20.77 -3.58
N ASP A 320 -12.82 21.77 -2.71
CA ASP A 320 -11.69 22.54 -2.23
C ASP A 320 -11.11 22.04 -0.90
N PHE A 321 -11.60 20.90 -0.38
CA PHE A 321 -11.02 20.24 0.78
C PHE A 321 -9.51 20.02 0.64
N ARG A 322 -8.77 20.31 1.71
CA ARG A 322 -7.34 20.01 1.81
C ARG A 322 -7.01 19.45 3.19
N ALA A 323 -6.19 18.40 3.19
CA ALA A 323 -5.47 17.92 4.36
C ALA A 323 -3.99 18.28 4.21
N GLU A 324 -3.47 19.07 5.14
CA GLU A 324 -2.09 19.56 5.13
C GLU A 324 -1.34 18.98 6.33
N ALA A 325 -0.41 18.06 6.09
CA ALA A 325 0.50 17.52 7.09
C ALA A 325 1.74 18.42 7.19
N SER A 326 1.85 19.19 8.29
CA SER A 326 2.99 20.05 8.57
C SER A 326 4.12 19.25 9.21
N VAL A 327 5.30 19.28 8.60
CA VAL A 327 6.50 18.59 9.06
C VAL A 327 7.63 19.57 9.38
N LEU A 328 8.44 19.22 10.37
CA LEU A 328 9.65 19.94 10.74
C LEU A 328 10.84 18.99 10.62
N TYR A 329 11.90 19.45 9.97
CA TYR A 329 13.16 18.72 9.93
C TYR A 329 13.76 18.64 11.33
N GLN A 330 14.14 17.43 11.74
CA GLN A 330 14.94 17.28 12.95
C GLN A 330 16.34 17.79 12.67
N VAL A 331 16.81 18.73 13.49
CA VAL A 331 18.21 19.15 13.47
C VAL A 331 19.00 18.05 14.18
N ALA A 332 19.95 17.43 13.48
CA ALA A 332 20.89 16.52 14.11
C ALA A 332 21.70 17.33 15.14
N ASN A 333 21.57 16.96 16.43
CA ASN A 333 22.40 17.49 17.50
C ASN A 333 23.77 16.81 17.51
#